data_AF-A0AAD7S791-F1
#
_entry.id   AF-A0AAD7S791-F1
#
_cell.length_a   1.000
_cell.length_b   1.000
_cell.length_c   1.000
_cell.angle_alpha   90.00
_cell.angle_beta   90.00
_cell.angle_gamma   90.00
#
_symmetry.space_group_name_H-M   'P 1'
#
loop_
_entity.id
_entity.type
_entity.pdbx_description
1 polymer ?
#
loop_
_entity_poly.entity_id
_entity_poly.type
_entity_poly.pdbx_seq_one_letter_code
_entity_poly.pdbx_strand_id
1 'polypeptide(L)'
;MRRFCLLLLSSKSVRQLAFEFAKKNKLESWNYHGMSGKDCFSSFLKINPQLSIRNPQATSLSRGTSFHRTNVKSLFDNLVRILDCEHLDPT
;
A
#
# COMPACT_ATOMS: atom_id res chain seq x y z
N MET A 1 -0.90 -11.61 -15.24
CA MET A 1 0.16 -11.30 -14.25
C MET A 1 -0.29 -10.11 -13.39
N ARG A 2 -0.54 -10.31 -12.10
CA ARG A 2 -0.98 -9.25 -11.19
C ARG A 2 0.24 -8.51 -10.66
N ARG A 3 0.52 -7.31 -11.18
CA ARG A 3 1.52 -6.41 -10.61
C ARG A 3 1.02 -5.92 -9.25
N PHE A 4 1.82 -6.11 -8.19
CA PHE A 4 1.52 -5.56 -6.88
C PHE A 4 1.67 -4.04 -6.95
N CYS A 5 0.61 -3.33 -6.56
CA CYS A 5 0.45 -1.93 -6.88
C CYS A 5 0.50 -1.11 -5.59
N LEU A 6 1.44 -0.16 -5.51
CA LEU A 6 1.55 0.78 -4.39
C LEU A 6 0.54 1.94 -4.56
N LEU A 7 -0.75 1.60 -4.67
CA LEU A 7 -1.83 2.53 -5.06
C LEU A 7 -2.03 3.71 -4.09
N LEU A 8 -1.49 3.64 -2.88
CA LEU A 8 -1.72 4.61 -1.81
C LEU A 8 -0.45 5.33 -1.32
N LEU A 9 0.71 5.06 -1.93
CA LEU A 9 1.98 5.63 -1.46
C LEU A 9 2.62 6.52 -2.53
N SER A 10 2.88 7.77 -2.16
CA SER A 10 3.69 8.67 -2.98
C SER A 10 5.15 8.18 -3.04
N SER A 11 5.90 8.56 -4.08
CA SER A 11 7.35 8.26 -4.15
C SER A 11 8.12 8.74 -2.91
N LYS A 12 7.67 9.81 -2.24
CA LYS A 12 8.25 10.28 -0.98
C LYS A 12 7.98 9.28 0.16
N SER A 13 6.72 8.85 0.29
CA SER A 13 6.29 7.88 1.31
C SER A 13 7.01 6.55 1.14
N VAL A 14 7.18 6.05 -0.09
CA VAL A 14 7.94 4.82 -0.34
C VAL A 14 9.42 4.97 0.03
N ARG A 15 10.03 6.13 -0.25
CA ARG A 15 11.42 6.42 0.14
C ARG A 15 11.62 6.54 1.65
N GLN A 16 10.62 7.08 2.37
CA GLN A 16 10.62 7.11 3.84
C GLN A 16 10.49 5.69 4.41
N LEU A 17 9.54 4.90 3.92
CA LEU A 17 9.36 3.51 4.35
C LEU A 17 10.63 2.67 4.11
N ALA A 18 11.27 2.84 2.95
CA ALA A 18 12.52 2.16 2.64
C ALA A 18 13.66 2.58 3.59
N PHE A 19 13.73 3.86 3.96
CA PHE A 19 14.70 4.35 4.93
C PHE A 19 14.45 3.78 6.34
N GLU A 20 13.20 3.78 6.81
CA GLU A 20 12.84 3.20 8.11
C GLU A 20 13.13 1.70 8.16
N PHE A 21 12.83 0.98 7.07
CA PHE A 21 13.15 -0.44 6.93
C PHE A 21 14.66 -0.67 7.00
N ALA A 22 15.47 0.10 6.27
CA ALA A 22 16.92 -0.02 6.30
C ALA A 22 17.49 0.25 7.69
N LYS A 23 17.01 1.32 8.35
CA LYS A 23 17.39 1.69 9.73
C LYS A 23 17.08 0.55 10.72
N LYS A 24 15.89 -0.06 10.61
CA LYS A 24 15.48 -1.18 11.47
C LYS A 24 16.37 -2.43 11.27
N ASN A 25 16.82 -2.67 10.04
CA ASN A 25 17.69 -3.80 9.70
C ASN A 25 19.19 -3.49 9.88
N LYS A 26 19.55 -2.34 10.47
CA LYS A 26 20.95 -1.90 10.66
C LYS A 26 21.78 -1.92 9.36
N LEU A 27 21.11 -1.77 8.22
CA LEU A 27 21.78 -1.64 6.94
C LEU A 27 22.33 -0.20 6.88
N GLU A 28 23.64 -0.05 6.73
CA GLU A 28 24.25 1.26 6.44
C GLU A 28 23.71 1.75 5.10
N SER A 29 22.71 2.62 5.15
CA SER A 29 22.03 3.06 3.95
C SER A 29 21.50 4.47 4.16
N TRP A 30 22.32 5.40 3.65
CA TRP A 30 21.95 6.72 3.18
C TRP A 30 21.36 7.68 4.22
N ASN A 31 22.24 8.44 4.86
CA ASN A 31 21.91 9.54 5.76
C ASN A 31 21.57 10.86 5.03
N TYR A 32 21.00 10.81 3.82
CA TYR A 32 20.56 12.03 3.14
C TYR A 32 19.13 12.39 3.57
N HIS A 33 19.01 13.16 4.66
CA HIS A 33 17.74 13.72 5.15
C HIS A 33 16.62 12.72 5.52
N GLY A 34 16.98 11.53 6.02
CA GLY A 34 15.99 10.56 6.51
C GLY A 34 15.10 9.94 5.43
N MET A 35 15.59 9.92 4.19
CA MET A 35 14.91 9.32 3.04
C MET A 35 15.91 8.54 2.21
N SER A 36 15.42 7.43 1.63
CA SER A 36 16.19 6.70 0.63
C SER A 36 16.39 7.56 -0.63
N GLY A 37 17.59 7.48 -1.23
CA GLY A 37 17.92 8.22 -2.45
C GLY A 37 16.98 7.90 -3.62
N LYS A 38 16.87 8.81 -4.60
CA LYS A 38 16.09 8.53 -5.83
C LYS A 38 16.62 7.31 -6.58
N ASP A 39 17.94 7.12 -6.55
CA ASP A 39 18.61 6.00 -7.21
C ASP A 39 18.27 4.67 -6.56
N CYS A 40 18.13 4.64 -5.23
CA CYS A 40 17.64 3.46 -4.54
C CYS A 40 16.24 3.11 -4.96
N PHE A 41 15.32 4.07 -4.92
CA PHE A 41 13.92 3.80 -5.25
C PHE A 41 13.80 3.26 -6.67
N SER A 42 14.58 3.83 -7.60
CA SER A 42 14.67 3.36 -8.98
C SER A 42 15.27 1.95 -9.06
N SER A 43 16.31 1.67 -8.29
CA SER A 43 16.96 0.35 -8.23
C SER A 43 16.05 -0.70 -7.60
N PHE A 44 15.30 -0.35 -6.57
CA PHE A 44 14.32 -1.21 -5.90
C PHE A 44 13.21 -1.62 -6.86
N LEU A 45 12.70 -0.69 -7.69
CA LEU A 45 11.71 -1.02 -8.72
C LEU A 45 12.30 -1.84 -9.87
N LYS A 46 13.58 -1.63 -10.22
CA LYS A 46 14.29 -2.48 -11.19
C LYS A 46 14.45 -3.92 -10.69
N ILE A 47 14.79 -4.09 -9.41
CA ILE A 47 14.94 -5.42 -8.79
C ILE A 47 13.58 -6.13 -8.65
N ASN A 48 12.51 -5.36 -8.43
CA ASN A 48 11.17 -5.90 -8.22
C ASN A 48 10.20 -5.49 -9.35
N PRO A 49 10.31 -6.08 -10.55
CA PRO A 49 9.50 -5.69 -11.72
C PRO A 49 8.00 -6.01 -11.56
N GLN A 50 7.65 -6.81 -10.56
CA GLN A 50 6.25 -7.05 -10.17
C GLN A 50 5.63 -5.85 -9.45
N LEU A 51 6.45 -4.94 -8.93
CA LEU A 51 6.00 -3.70 -8.31
C LEU A 51 5.86 -2.62 -9.37
N SER A 52 4.75 -1.88 -9.34
CA SER A 52 4.57 -0.70 -10.17
C SER A 52 4.07 0.47 -9.34
N ILE A 53 4.63 1.65 -9.60
CA ILE A 53 4.02 2.91 -9.19
C ILE A 53 2.91 3.18 -10.19
N ARG A 54 1.71 3.47 -9.71
CA ARG A 54 0.64 3.99 -10.57
C ARG A 54 0.34 5.42 -10.18
N ASN A 55 0.04 6.22 -11.19
CA ASN A 55 -0.61 7.50 -10.94
C ASN A 55 -2.00 7.20 -10.38
N PRO A 56 -2.41 7.86 -9.29
CA PRO A 56 -3.77 7.74 -8.79
C PRO A 56 -4.71 8.14 -9.93
N GLN A 57 -5.56 7.21 -10.36
CA GLN A 57 -6.59 7.53 -11.33
C GLN A 57 -7.69 8.34 -10.65
N ALA A 58 -8.25 9.30 -11.39
CA ALA A 58 -9.39 10.06 -10.94
C ALA A 58 -10.51 9.09 -10.53
N THR A 59 -10.80 9.09 -9.23
CA THR A 59 -11.82 8.25 -8.63
C THR A 59 -13.11 9.04 -8.65
N SER A 60 -14.19 8.47 -9.20
CA SER A 60 -15.49 9.15 -9.19
C SER A 60 -15.88 9.49 -7.76
N LEU A 61 -16.63 10.57 -7.57
CA LEU A 61 -17.12 10.98 -6.24
C LEU A 61 -17.80 9.81 -5.52
N SER A 62 -18.63 9.05 -6.25
CA SER A 62 -19.29 7.84 -5.75
C SER A 62 -18.31 6.80 -5.18
N ARG A 63 -17.19 6.54 -5.86
CA ARG A 63 -16.16 5.62 -5.36
C ARG A 63 -15.47 6.19 -4.13
N GLY A 64 -15.16 7.49 -4.10
CA GLY A 64 -14.58 8.15 -2.93
C GLY A 64 -15.49 8.10 -1.70
N THR A 65 -16.78 8.37 -1.87
CA THR A 65 -17.77 8.34 -0.78
C THR A 65 -18.08 6.92 -0.31
N SER A 66 -17.98 5.91 -1.17
CA SER A 66 -18.13 4.51 -0.76
C SER A 66 -17.04 4.07 0.22
N PHE A 67 -15.82 4.64 0.15
CA PHE A 67 -14.73 4.40 1.11
C PHE A 67 -14.77 5.35 2.33
N HIS A 68 -15.95 5.79 2.75
CA HIS A 68 -16.13 6.54 4.00
C HIS A 68 -16.19 5.61 5.21
N ARG A 69 -15.70 6.05 6.39
CA ARG A 69 -15.63 5.23 7.62
C ARG A 69 -16.94 4.50 7.94
N THR A 70 -18.07 5.19 7.84
CA THR A 70 -19.41 4.62 8.09
C THR A 70 -19.75 3.51 7.11
N ASN A 71 -19.43 3.70 5.82
CA ASN A 71 -19.75 2.76 4.75
C ASN A 71 -18.84 1.53 4.84
N VAL A 72 -17.54 1.73 5.11
CA VAL A 72 -16.59 0.65 5.35
C VAL A 72 -16.98 -0.16 6.58
N LYS A 73 -17.37 0.51 7.68
CA LYS A 73 -17.87 -0.19 8.86
C LYS A 73 -19.09 -1.05 8.53
N SER A 74 -20.11 -0.47 7.88
CA SER A 74 -21.31 -1.22 7.49
C SER A 74 -21.00 -2.41 6.57
N LEU A 75 -20.04 -2.26 5.63
CA LEU A 75 -19.58 -3.36 4.79
C LEU A 75 -19.00 -4.51 5.64
N PHE A 76 -18.08 -4.20 6.55
CA PHE A 76 -17.45 -5.23 7.40
C PHE A 76 -18.43 -5.85 8.39
N ASP A 77 -19.33 -5.06 8.99
CA ASP A 77 -20.39 -5.57 9.87
C ASP A 77 -21.29 -6.56 9.12
N ASN A 78 -21.66 -6.25 7.87
CA ASN A 78 -22.43 -7.16 7.02
C ASN A 78 -21.64 -8.41 6.62
N LEU A 79 -20.35 -8.26 6.32
CA LEU A 79 -19.49 -9.38 5.98
C LEU A 79 -19.36 -10.36 7.16
N VAL A 80 -19.08 -9.85 8.37
CA VAL A 80 -19.01 -10.65 9.59
C VAL A 80 -20.32 -11.38 9.83
N ARG A 81 -21.46 -10.67 9.72
CA ARG A 81 -22.78 -11.30 9.85
C ARG A 81 -22.98 -12.46 8.87
N ILE A 82 -22.56 -12.33 7.62
CA ILE A 82 -22.70 -13.40 6.63
C ILE A 82 -21.77 -14.57 6.97
N LEU A 83 -20.52 -14.30 7.34
CA LEU A 83 -19.56 -15.34 7.72
C LEU A 83 -20.04 -16.14 8.93
N ASP A 84 -20.60 -15.45 9.94
CA ASP A 84 -21.14 -16.07 11.15
C ASP A 84 -22.44 -16.84 10.88
N CYS A 85 -23.30 -16.33 9.99
CA CYS A 85 -24.57 -16.99 9.65
C CYS A 85 -24.38 -18.23 8.75
N GLU A 86 -23.41 -18.22 7.83
CA GLU A 86 -23.28 -19.25 6.79
C GLU A 86 -22.19 -20.31 7.07
N HIS A 87 -21.51 -20.29 8.23
CA HIS A 87 -20.39 -21.21 8.55
C HIS A 87 -19.40 -21.36 7.37
N LEU A 88 -19.07 -20.24 6.72
CA LEU A 88 -18.12 -20.25 5.61
C LEU A 88 -16.71 -20.34 6.20
N ASP A 89 -16.12 -21.53 6.15
CA ASP A 89 -14.74 -21.75 6.59
C ASP A 89 -13.78 -20.86 5.78
N PRO A 90 -12.88 -20.11 6.45
CA PRO A 90 -11.92 -19.25 5.77
C PRO A 90 -10.87 -20.15 5.11
N THR A 91 -11.00 -20.35 3.79
CA THR A 91 -10.06 -21.12 2.95
C THR A 91 -8.78 -20.33 2.70
#